data_AF-A0A8S3CFG1-F1
#
_entry.id   AF-A0A8S3CFG1-F1
#
_cell.length_a   1.000
_cell.length_b   1.000
_cell.length_c   1.000
_cell.angle_alpha   90.00
_cell.angle_beta   90.00
_cell.angle_gamma   90.00
#
_symmetry.space_group_name_H-M   'P 1'
#
loop_
_entity.id
_entity.type
_entity.pdbx_description
1 polymer ?
#
loop_
_entity_poly.entity_id
_entity_poly.type
_entity_poly.pdbx_seq_one_letter_code
_entity_poly.pdbx_strand_id
1 'polypeptide(L)'
;MDQFNIYKFTELKNKLEIFTSNWNNFDRKLALKMIEGWCWTYPRQTLFSKWQNHYQQVQPISNNLSVLHYNIRNFYKNQYDLLDMIERYDPNIISINELGTDVPIKTIKNILFSYDVFKAQGSNSHGGVIVAIAKQLHATAVNHQQPNIITVILTVNNKPYTITSL
;
A
#
# COMPACT_ATOMS: atom_id res chain seq x y z
N MET A 1 -18.44 -8.85 -3.83
CA MET A 1 -17.07 -9.41 -3.96
C MET A 1 -16.70 -9.56 -5.43
N ASP A 2 -17.67 -9.85 -6.31
CA ASP A 2 -17.45 -10.08 -7.74
C ASP A 2 -17.11 -8.83 -8.56
N GLN A 3 -17.61 -7.64 -8.20
CA GLN A 3 -17.43 -6.43 -9.02
C GLN A 3 -15.96 -6.05 -9.29
N PHE A 4 -15.04 -6.26 -8.34
CA PHE A 4 -13.61 -5.96 -8.57
C PHE A 4 -12.93 -7.00 -9.46
N ASN A 5 -13.19 -8.29 -9.23
CA ASN A 5 -12.63 -9.35 -10.05
C ASN A 5 -13.18 -9.26 -11.48
N ILE A 6 -14.46 -8.93 -11.62
CA ILE A 6 -15.11 -8.61 -12.89
C ILE A 6 -14.44 -7.41 -13.56
N TYR A 7 -14.20 -6.31 -12.84
CA TYR A 7 -13.52 -5.14 -13.39
C TYR A 7 -12.09 -5.47 -13.88
N LYS A 8 -11.28 -6.11 -13.02
CA LYS A 8 -9.90 -6.51 -13.33
C LYS A 8 -9.85 -7.48 -14.50
N PHE A 9 -10.76 -8.44 -14.55
CA PHE A 9 -10.89 -9.36 -15.66
C PHE A 9 -11.29 -8.67 -16.95
N THR A 10 -12.25 -7.75 -16.89
CA THR A 10 -12.68 -6.98 -18.06
C THR A 10 -11.52 -6.17 -18.63
N GLU A 11 -10.74 -5.53 -17.78
CA GLU A 11 -9.55 -4.78 -18.19
C GLU A 11 -8.47 -5.68 -18.82
N LEU A 12 -8.13 -6.80 -18.15
CA LEU A 12 -7.13 -7.74 -18.65
C LEU A 12 -7.60 -8.47 -19.92
N LYS A 13 -8.89 -8.77 -20.02
CA LYS A 13 -9.51 -9.33 -21.22
C LYS A 13 -9.37 -8.35 -22.38
N ASN A 14 -9.74 -7.08 -22.20
CA ASN A 14 -9.63 -6.08 -23.26
C ASN A 14 -8.19 -5.91 -23.75
N LYS A 15 -7.22 -5.90 -22.82
CA LYS A 15 -5.80 -5.87 -23.16
C LYS A 15 -5.38 -7.13 -23.93
N LEU A 16 -5.75 -8.32 -23.45
CA LEU A 16 -5.44 -9.58 -24.12
C LEU A 16 -6.03 -9.60 -25.54
N GLU A 17 -7.28 -9.18 -25.73
CA GLU A 17 -7.94 -9.18 -27.04
C GLU A 17 -7.24 -8.29 -28.06
N ILE A 18 -6.60 -7.20 -27.63
CA ILE A 18 -5.77 -6.34 -28.47
C ILE A 18 -4.46 -7.07 -28.85
N PHE A 19 -3.80 -7.71 -27.90
CA PHE A 19 -2.52 -8.40 -28.11
C PHE A 19 -2.63 -9.72 -28.87
N THR A 20 -3.75 -10.43 -28.74
CA THR A 20 -3.97 -11.77 -29.30
C THR A 20 -4.91 -11.76 -30.51
N SER A 21 -5.05 -10.61 -31.18
CA SER A 21 -5.92 -10.45 -32.36
C SER A 21 -5.56 -11.40 -33.50
N ASN A 22 -4.28 -11.75 -33.63
CA ASN A 22 -3.76 -12.66 -34.65
C ASN A 22 -3.64 -14.12 -34.18
N TRP A 23 -4.05 -14.43 -32.95
CA TRP A 23 -3.97 -15.80 -32.45
C TRP A 23 -5.12 -16.63 -33.00
N ASN A 24 -4.90 -17.95 -33.10
CA ASN A 24 -6.00 -18.84 -33.41
C ASN A 24 -7.03 -18.85 -32.26
N ASN A 25 -8.25 -19.25 -32.58
CA ASN A 25 -9.38 -19.22 -31.65
C ASN A 25 -9.19 -20.13 -30.42
N PHE A 26 -8.38 -21.18 -30.54
CA PHE A 26 -8.12 -22.12 -29.46
C PHE A 26 -7.20 -21.49 -28.40
N ASP A 27 -6.06 -20.95 -28.81
CA ASP A 27 -5.07 -20.33 -27.93
C ASP A 27 -5.64 -19.08 -27.25
N ARG A 28 -6.45 -18.29 -27.98
CA ARG A 28 -7.16 -17.14 -27.41
C ARG A 28 -8.14 -17.57 -26.30
N LYS A 29 -8.90 -18.64 -26.50
CA LYS A 29 -9.81 -19.19 -25.47
C LYS A 29 -9.05 -19.74 -24.26
N LEU A 30 -7.91 -20.38 -24.49
CA LEU A 30 -7.07 -20.90 -23.41
C LEU A 30 -6.48 -19.77 -22.56
N ALA A 31 -5.95 -18.73 -23.19
CA ALA A 31 -5.41 -17.56 -22.49
C ALA A 31 -6.49 -16.81 -21.69
N LEU A 32 -7.69 -16.65 -22.24
CA LEU A 32 -8.82 -16.07 -21.51
C LEU A 32 -9.19 -16.90 -20.28
N LYS A 33 -9.23 -18.24 -20.40
CA LYS A 33 -9.47 -19.15 -19.27
C LYS A 33 -8.37 -19.08 -18.21
N MET A 34 -7.12 -18.89 -18.60
CA MET A 34 -6.01 -18.72 -17.65
C MET A 34 -6.11 -17.40 -16.89
N ILE A 35 -6.46 -16.30 -17.56
CA ILE A 35 -6.66 -14.99 -16.92
C ILE A 35 -7.89 -14.99 -16.02
N GLU A 36 -9.00 -15.61 -16.46
CA GLU A 36 -10.17 -15.86 -15.63
C GLU A 36 -9.80 -16.75 -14.43
N GLY A 37 -8.97 -17.77 -14.65
CA GLY A 37 -8.36 -18.53 -13.57
C GLY A 37 -7.66 -17.59 -12.58
N TRP A 38 -6.67 -16.81 -13.00
CA TRP A 38 -5.88 -15.95 -12.12
C TRP A 38 -6.68 -14.87 -11.38
N CYS A 39 -7.69 -14.28 -12.01
CA CYS A 39 -8.54 -13.29 -11.37
C CYS A 39 -9.47 -13.88 -10.29
N TRP A 40 -9.69 -15.21 -10.29
CA TRP A 40 -10.56 -15.91 -9.34
C TRP A 40 -9.86 -16.99 -8.49
N THR A 41 -8.62 -17.39 -8.82
CA THR A 41 -7.86 -18.48 -8.15
C THR A 41 -7.50 -18.12 -6.71
N TYR A 42 -7.35 -16.83 -6.42
CA TYR A 42 -7.26 -16.36 -5.06
C TYR A 42 -8.28 -15.24 -4.85
N PRO A 43 -9.33 -15.47 -4.04
CA PRO A 43 -10.12 -14.38 -3.51
C PRO A 43 -9.18 -13.31 -2.95
N ARG A 44 -9.49 -12.03 -3.15
CA ARG A 44 -8.69 -10.92 -2.60
C ARG A 44 -8.40 -11.14 -1.12
N GLN A 45 -9.36 -11.69 -0.39
CA GLN A 45 -9.22 -12.07 1.02
C GLN A 45 -8.12 -13.11 1.24
N THR A 46 -7.93 -14.10 0.35
CA THR A 46 -6.90 -15.13 0.45
C THR A 46 -5.51 -14.59 0.13
N LEU A 47 -5.36 -13.73 -0.88
CA LEU A 47 -4.08 -13.03 -1.12
C LEU A 47 -3.76 -12.10 0.02
N PHE A 48 -4.75 -11.34 0.48
CA PHE A 48 -4.62 -10.45 1.63
C PHE A 48 -4.29 -11.23 2.91
N SER A 49 -4.90 -12.40 3.14
CA SER A 49 -4.61 -13.26 4.29
C SER A 49 -3.23 -13.92 4.19
N LYS A 50 -2.78 -14.33 3.00
CA LYS A 50 -1.41 -14.84 2.79
C LYS A 50 -0.37 -13.74 3.02
N TRP A 51 -0.61 -12.55 2.46
CA TRP A 51 0.22 -11.38 2.68
C TRP A 51 0.20 -10.99 4.17
N GLN A 52 -0.96 -10.97 4.80
CA GLN A 52 -1.11 -10.72 6.23
C GLN A 52 -0.35 -11.73 7.09
N ASN A 53 -0.43 -13.03 6.79
CA ASN A 53 0.32 -14.05 7.53
C ASN A 53 1.83 -13.94 7.34
N HIS A 54 2.30 -13.55 6.15
CA HIS A 54 3.72 -13.36 5.87
C HIS A 54 4.31 -12.14 6.62
N TYR A 55 3.55 -11.04 6.70
CA TYR A 55 3.99 -9.78 7.29
C TYR A 55 3.51 -9.57 8.75
N GLN A 56 2.70 -10.48 9.30
CA GLN A 56 2.38 -10.53 10.74
C GLN A 56 3.47 -11.21 11.56
N GLN A 57 4.30 -12.04 10.94
CA GLN A 57 5.47 -12.59 11.61
C GLN A 57 6.50 -11.47 11.78
N VAL A 58 6.84 -11.17 13.03
CA VAL A 58 7.83 -10.16 13.38
C VAL A 58 9.15 -10.56 12.72
N GLN A 59 9.54 -9.83 11.69
CA GLN A 59 10.84 -10.02 11.05
C GLN A 59 11.91 -9.55 12.06
N PRO A 60 13.05 -10.25 12.16
CA PRO A 60 14.13 -9.80 13.02
C PRO A 60 14.53 -8.36 12.63
N ILE A 61 14.65 -7.49 13.62
CA ILE A 61 15.02 -6.08 13.41
C ILE A 61 16.42 -6.07 12.79
N SER A 62 16.51 -5.72 11.51
CA SER A 62 17.76 -5.42 10.84
C SER A 62 18.48 -4.30 11.60
N ASN A 63 19.81 -4.37 11.68
CA ASN A 63 20.63 -3.32 12.29
C ASN A 63 20.52 -1.96 11.56
N ASN A 64 19.88 -1.93 10.38
CA ASN A 64 19.67 -0.74 9.57
C ASN A 64 18.18 -0.43 9.46
N LEU A 65 17.80 0.81 9.73
CA LEU A 65 16.46 1.34 9.47
C LEU A 65 16.37 1.87 8.04
N SER A 66 15.43 1.35 7.26
CA SER A 66 15.12 1.83 5.92
C SER A 66 13.92 2.79 5.93
N VAL A 67 14.01 3.85 5.13
CA VAL A 67 12.96 4.87 4.99
C VAL A 67 12.54 4.97 3.53
N LEU A 68 11.26 4.81 3.25
CA LEU A 68 10.64 5.14 1.96
C LEU A 68 9.92 6.48 2.10
N HIS A 69 10.34 7.48 1.34
CA HIS A 69 9.60 8.73 1.20
C HIS A 69 8.97 8.79 -0.19
N TYR A 70 7.66 9.00 -0.26
CA TYR A 70 6.92 8.99 -1.52
C TYR A 70 5.85 10.08 -1.55
N ASN A 71 5.95 10.97 -2.54
CA ASN A 71 4.86 11.87 -2.87
C ASN A 71 3.85 11.13 -3.77
N ILE A 72 2.71 10.74 -3.19
CA ILE A 72 1.74 9.85 -3.84
C ILE A 72 0.83 10.57 -4.83
N ARG A 73 0.76 11.91 -4.81
CA ARG A 73 -0.06 12.71 -5.75
C ARG A 73 -1.49 12.17 -5.94
N ASN A 74 -2.17 11.81 -4.83
CA ASN A 74 -3.45 11.09 -4.70
C ASN A 74 -3.34 9.59 -4.38
N PHE A 75 -3.76 9.23 -3.16
CA PHE A 75 -3.70 7.87 -2.64
C PHE A 75 -4.50 6.84 -3.47
N TYR A 76 -5.75 7.15 -3.84
CA TYR A 76 -6.59 6.17 -4.55
C TYR A 76 -6.06 5.82 -5.94
N LYS A 77 -5.41 6.77 -6.61
CA LYS A 77 -4.83 6.56 -7.94
C LYS A 77 -3.54 5.73 -7.88
N ASN A 78 -2.70 5.97 -6.87
CA ASN A 78 -1.32 5.48 -6.85
C ASN A 78 -1.00 4.52 -5.68
N GLN A 79 -2.01 4.04 -4.95
CA GLN A 79 -1.82 3.07 -3.86
C GLN A 79 -1.20 1.73 -4.31
N TYR A 80 -1.34 1.35 -5.58
CA TYR A 80 -0.74 0.12 -6.10
C TYR A 80 0.76 0.29 -6.34
N ASP A 81 1.19 1.41 -6.92
CA ASP A 81 2.62 1.75 -7.05
C ASP A 81 3.30 1.79 -5.68
N LEU A 82 2.60 2.31 -4.66
CA LEU A 82 3.06 2.26 -3.27
C LEU A 82 3.26 0.82 -2.78
N LEU A 83 2.32 -0.08 -3.04
CA LEU A 83 2.44 -1.49 -2.63
C LEU A 83 3.61 -2.18 -3.33
N ASP A 84 3.80 -1.94 -4.63
CA ASP A 84 4.92 -2.50 -5.39
C ASP A 84 6.27 -2.02 -4.83
N MET A 85 6.37 -0.75 -4.43
CA MET A 85 7.57 -0.22 -3.75
C MET A 85 7.78 -0.84 -2.38
N ILE A 86 6.73 -1.04 -1.59
CA ILE A 86 6.82 -1.69 -0.27
C ILE A 86 7.29 -3.12 -0.42
N GLU A 87 6.73 -3.88 -1.36
CA GLU A 87 7.12 -5.27 -1.61
C GLU A 87 8.59 -5.36 -2.06
N ARG A 88 9.03 -4.43 -2.91
CA ARG A 88 10.39 -4.45 -3.46
C ARG A 88 11.47 -4.02 -2.47
N TYR A 89 11.18 -3.02 -1.63
CA TYR A 89 12.19 -2.39 -0.77
C TYR A 89 12.06 -2.72 0.71
N ASP A 90 10.95 -3.32 1.13
CA ASP A 90 10.62 -3.69 2.52
C ASP A 90 11.00 -2.59 3.54
N PRO A 91 10.47 -1.36 3.38
CA PRO A 91 10.87 -0.24 4.21
C PRO A 91 10.37 -0.38 5.65
N ASN A 92 11.17 0.04 6.64
CA ASN A 92 10.74 0.07 8.04
C ASN A 92 9.86 1.29 8.36
N ILE A 93 10.12 2.39 7.68
CA ILE A 93 9.45 3.67 7.85
C ILE A 93 8.96 4.12 6.47
N ILE A 94 7.70 4.51 6.38
CA ILE A 94 7.11 5.05 5.15
C ILE A 94 6.58 6.45 5.46
N SER A 95 7.03 7.44 4.71
CA SER A 95 6.51 8.81 4.72
C SER A 95 5.81 9.06 3.39
N ILE A 96 4.54 9.45 3.45
CA ILE A 96 3.72 9.71 2.26
C ILE A 96 3.18 11.14 2.31
N ASN A 97 3.41 11.87 1.23
CA ASN A 97 2.90 13.22 1.03
C ASN A 97 1.88 13.26 -0.11
N GLU A 98 1.09 14.31 -0.15
CA GLU A 98 0.04 14.54 -1.16
C GLU A 98 -1.01 13.43 -1.23
N LEU A 99 -1.54 13.05 -0.06
CA LEU A 99 -2.61 12.08 0.06
C LEU A 99 -3.82 12.39 -0.84
N GLY A 100 -4.15 13.68 -0.97
CA GLY A 100 -5.40 14.16 -1.56
C GLY A 100 -6.52 14.26 -0.51
N THR A 101 -7.68 14.74 -0.92
CA THR A 101 -8.82 14.96 -0.02
C THR A 101 -9.44 13.67 0.51
N ASP A 102 -9.77 13.72 1.81
CA ASP A 102 -10.69 12.81 2.51
C ASP A 102 -10.40 11.30 2.47
N VAL A 103 -9.14 10.89 2.36
CA VAL A 103 -8.77 9.48 2.51
C VAL A 103 -8.96 9.05 3.98
N PRO A 104 -9.92 8.18 4.33
CA PRO A 104 -10.11 7.78 5.73
C PRO A 104 -8.89 6.99 6.22
N ILE A 105 -8.46 7.23 7.46
CA ILE A 105 -7.31 6.51 8.05
C ILE A 105 -7.49 4.99 8.03
N LYS A 106 -8.75 4.51 8.16
CA LYS A 106 -9.09 3.09 8.06
C LYS A 106 -8.72 2.49 6.70
N THR A 107 -8.93 3.24 5.61
CA THR A 107 -8.56 2.81 4.25
C THR A 107 -7.06 2.62 4.15
N ILE A 108 -6.27 3.56 4.66
CA ILE A 108 -4.80 3.49 4.65
C ILE A 108 -4.32 2.33 5.52
N LYS A 109 -4.89 2.15 6.72
CA LYS A 109 -4.55 1.04 7.63
C LYS A 109 -4.85 -0.34 7.04
N ASN A 110 -5.84 -0.45 6.16
CA ASN A 110 -6.11 -1.70 5.46
C ASN A 110 -5.01 -2.02 4.43
N ILE A 111 -4.40 -1.01 3.81
CA ILE A 111 -3.33 -1.21 2.83
C ILE A 111 -1.99 -1.40 3.52
N LEU A 112 -1.68 -0.57 4.51
CA LEU A 112 -0.46 -0.59 5.29
C LEU A 112 -0.63 -1.35 6.62
N PHE A 113 -1.26 -2.53 6.61
CA PHE A 113 -1.66 -3.20 7.85
C PHE A 113 -0.49 -3.69 8.71
N SER A 114 0.70 -3.88 8.12
CA SER A 114 1.93 -4.26 8.83
C SER A 114 2.59 -3.07 9.52
N TYR A 115 2.05 -1.87 9.34
CA TYR A 115 2.54 -0.63 9.90
C TYR A 115 1.54 -0.02 10.89
N ASP A 116 2.07 0.66 11.90
CA ASP A 116 1.34 1.65 12.67
C ASP A 116 1.28 2.95 11.86
N VAL A 117 0.07 3.28 11.42
CA VAL A 117 -0.20 4.41 10.54
C VAL A 117 -0.63 5.63 11.36
N PHE A 118 0.14 6.70 11.21
CA PHE A 118 -0.14 8.03 11.73
C PHE A 118 -0.51 8.93 10.55
N LYS A 119 -1.60 9.71 10.67
CA LYS A 119 -2.09 10.58 9.58
C LYS A 119 -2.34 11.98 10.11
N ALA A 120 -1.85 12.99 9.38
CA ALA A 120 -2.26 14.37 9.53
C ALA A 120 -3.14 14.79 8.34
N GLN A 121 -4.25 15.45 8.63
CA GLN A 121 -5.14 15.94 7.58
C GLN A 121 -4.52 17.19 6.96
N GLY A 122 -4.68 17.32 5.64
CA GLY A 122 -4.27 18.53 4.94
C GLY A 122 -5.33 19.61 4.93
N SER A 123 -4.87 20.86 4.80
CA SER A 123 -5.72 22.04 4.68
C SER A 123 -6.18 22.35 3.24
N ASN A 124 -5.70 21.61 2.24
CA ASN A 124 -5.98 21.84 0.82
C ASN A 124 -6.34 20.52 0.08
N SER A 125 -6.76 20.65 -1.18
CA SER A 125 -7.26 19.53 -2.01
C SER A 125 -6.24 18.44 -2.32
N HIS A 126 -4.95 18.76 -2.17
CA HIS A 126 -3.82 17.85 -2.39
C HIS A 126 -3.12 17.49 -1.08
N GLY A 127 -3.65 17.90 0.05
CA GLY A 127 -2.94 17.83 1.32
C GLY A 127 -3.02 16.47 1.98
N GLY A 128 -2.46 16.40 3.18
CA GLY A 128 -2.46 15.23 4.03
C GLY A 128 -1.15 14.47 3.92
N VAL A 129 -0.65 14.10 5.09
CA VAL A 129 0.65 13.42 5.24
C VAL A 129 0.45 12.19 6.11
N ILE A 130 1.15 11.12 5.77
CA ILE A 130 1.22 9.89 6.55
C ILE A 130 2.66 9.64 6.95
N VAL A 131 2.84 9.18 8.18
CA VAL A 131 4.00 8.40 8.56
C VAL A 131 3.50 7.03 9.02
N ALA A 132 4.02 5.97 8.42
CA ALA A 132 3.71 4.60 8.77
C ALA A 132 5.01 3.92 9.23
N ILE A 133 4.98 3.32 10.42
CA ILE A 133 6.15 2.68 11.05
C ILE A 133 5.86 1.19 11.19
N ALA A 134 6.79 0.32 10.79
CA ALA A 134 6.59 -1.13 10.92
C ALA A 134 6.25 -1.48 12.37
N LYS A 135 5.23 -2.30 12.62
CA LYS A 135 4.70 -2.57 13.98
C LYS A 135 5.71 -3.14 14.98
N GLN A 136 6.76 -3.77 14.47
CA GLN A 136 7.89 -4.25 15.28
C GLN A 136 8.74 -3.11 15.87
N LEU A 137 8.59 -1.90 15.35
CA LEU A 137 9.27 -0.68 15.77
C LEU A 137 8.26 0.19 16.52
N HIS A 138 8.28 0.12 17.86
CA HIS A 138 7.35 0.85 18.71
C HIS A 138 7.45 2.37 18.49
N ALA A 139 6.34 2.98 18.08
CA ALA A 139 6.27 4.40 17.76
C ALA A 139 5.04 5.08 18.35
N THR A 140 5.17 6.36 18.70
CA THR A 140 4.09 7.18 19.24
C THR A 140 3.95 8.49 18.47
N ALA A 141 2.71 8.93 18.25
CA ALA A 141 2.44 10.21 17.63
C ALA A 141 2.75 11.36 18.60
N VAL A 142 3.34 12.43 18.08
CA VAL A 142 3.40 13.72 18.76
C VAL A 142 2.20 14.53 18.29
N ASN A 143 1.35 14.92 19.23
CA ASN A 143 0.23 15.80 18.92
C ASN A 143 0.74 17.21 18.65
N HIS A 144 0.55 17.68 17.43
CA HIS A 144 0.67 19.09 17.07
C HIS A 144 -0.62 19.55 16.38
N GLN A 145 -0.86 20.86 16.38
CA GLN A 145 -2.09 21.45 15.81
C GLN A 145 -1.92 21.87 14.35
N GLN A 146 -0.77 21.58 13.73
CA GLN A 146 -0.43 22.08 12.39
C GLN A 146 -0.93 21.11 11.31
N PRO A 147 -1.70 21.59 10.32
CA PRO A 147 -2.11 20.75 9.19
C PRO A 147 -0.92 20.37 8.32
N ASN A 148 -1.01 19.24 7.62
CA ASN A 148 0.06 18.68 6.77
C ASN A 148 1.38 18.32 7.47
N ILE A 149 1.48 18.42 8.79
CA ILE A 149 2.69 18.03 9.51
C ILE A 149 2.37 16.78 10.29
N ILE A 150 3.29 15.82 10.34
CA ILE A 150 3.19 14.69 11.25
C ILE A 150 4.54 14.39 11.87
N THR A 151 4.54 14.21 13.18
CA THR A 151 5.76 13.91 13.95
C THR A 151 5.51 12.66 14.75
N VAL A 152 6.44 11.73 14.66
CA VAL A 152 6.39 10.43 15.33
C VAL A 152 7.70 10.22 16.06
N ILE A 153 7.62 9.74 17.31
CA ILE A 153 8.78 9.33 18.09
C ILE A 153 8.87 7.81 18.01
N LEU A 154 9.97 7.34 17.43
CA LEU A 154 10.34 5.94 17.35
C LEU A 154 11.31 5.61 18.47
N THR A 155 11.08 4.54 19.24
CA THR A 155 12.04 4.07 20.25
C THR A 155 12.76 2.83 19.75
N VAL A 156 14.08 2.93 19.56
CA VAL A 156 14.95 1.80 19.17
C VAL A 156 16.09 1.69 20.16
N ASN A 157 16.29 0.52 20.76
CA ASN A 157 17.35 0.27 21.76
C ASN A 157 17.36 1.32 22.89
N ASN A 158 16.18 1.67 23.42
CA ASN A 158 15.96 2.71 24.44
C ASN A 158 16.41 4.12 24.04
N LYS A 159 16.67 4.38 22.75
CA LYS A 159 16.95 5.71 22.21
C LYS A 159 15.77 6.22 21.39
N PRO A 160 15.28 7.45 21.66
CA PRO A 160 14.23 8.06 20.87
C PRO A 160 14.79 8.66 19.57
N TYR A 161 14.07 8.45 18.47
CA TYR A 161 14.32 9.05 17.16
C TYR A 161 13.07 9.79 16.73
N THR A 162 13.22 11.08 16.39
CA THR A 162 12.10 11.91 15.95
C THR A 162 12.05 11.91 14.42
N ILE A 163 10.90 11.53 13.86
CA ILE A 163 10.63 11.57 12.43
C ILE A 163 9.55 12.60 12.20
N THR A 164 9.84 13.61 11.39
CA THR A 164 8.87 14.63 10.98
C THR A 164 8.70 14.59 9.47
N SER A 165 7.45 14.53 9.02
CA SER A 165 7.06 14.62 7.61
C SER A 165 6.18 15.85 7.43
N LEU A 166 6.40 16.55 6.31
CA LEU A 166 5.80 17.84 5.93
C LEU A 166 5.26 17.74 4.51
#